data_AF-A0A956CST0-F1
#
_entry.id   AF-A0A956CST0-F1
#
_cell.length_a   1.000
_cell.length_b   1.000
_cell.length_c   1.000
_cell.angle_alpha   90.00
_cell.angle_beta   90.00
_cell.angle_gamma   90.00
#
_symmetry.space_group_name_H-M   'P 1'
#
loop_
_entity.id
_entity.type
_entity.pdbx_description
1 polymer ?
#
loop_
_entity_poly.entity_id
_entity_poly.type
_entity_poly.pdbx_seq_one_letter_code
_entity_poly.pdbx_strand_id
1 'polypeptide(L)'
;EGAEVIAEAKALAGGGKVDEALDALAALANGGRGGRARFRAKLVMAQALASKSPEAADGIFEALAQQLERSGLEEWDPDVARECHAAHLACLKAMKSDEAKARAAQVFRRLCRVDPVGAAKAGGAA
;
A
#
# COMPACT_ATOMS: atom_id res chain seq x y z
N GLU A 1 -3.29 12.24 16.85
CA GLU A 1 -4.52 11.80 16.14
C GLU A 1 -4.23 10.84 14.99
N GLY A 2 -3.89 11.27 13.76
CA GLY A 2 -3.83 10.33 12.62
C GLY A 2 -2.90 9.12 12.78
N ALA A 3 -1.71 9.30 13.36
CA ALA A 3 -0.77 8.20 13.58
C ALA A 3 -1.25 7.19 14.64
N GLU A 4 -2.00 7.66 15.64
CA GLU A 4 -2.53 6.84 16.73
C GLU A 4 -3.66 5.94 16.23
N VAL A 5 -4.59 6.51 15.45
CA VAL A 5 -5.66 5.74 14.77
C VAL A 5 -5.07 4.67 13.85
N ILE A 6 -3.98 4.99 13.13
CA ILE A 6 -3.30 4.01 12.29
C ILE A 6 -2.68 2.88 13.13
N ALA A 7 -2.05 3.20 14.26
CA ALA A 7 -1.44 2.20 15.13
C ALA A 7 -2.50 1.27 15.72
N GLU A 8 -3.62 1.83 16.18
CA GLU A 8 -4.77 1.07 16.68
C GLU A 8 -5.38 0.17 15.60
N ALA A 9 -5.61 0.71 14.40
CA ALA A 9 -6.14 -0.09 13.28
C ALA A 9 -5.21 -1.25 12.90
N LYS A 10 -3.88 -1.05 12.94
CA LYS A 10 -2.91 -2.15 12.73
C LYS A 10 -3.01 -3.21 13.84
N ALA A 11 -3.19 -2.80 15.08
CA ALA A 11 -3.38 -3.73 16.20
C ALA A 11 -4.69 -4.52 16.07
N LEU A 12 -5.80 -3.86 15.68
CA LEU A 12 -7.08 -4.49 15.40
C LEU A 12 -6.97 -5.54 14.28
N ALA A 13 -6.34 -5.18 13.15
CA ALA A 13 -6.11 -6.09 12.04
C ALA A 13 -5.25 -7.30 12.45
N GLY A 14 -4.17 -7.07 13.22
CA GLY A 14 -3.32 -8.13 13.76
C GLY A 14 -4.02 -9.03 14.78
N GLY A 15 -5.03 -8.52 15.48
CA GLY A 15 -5.87 -9.26 16.42
C GLY A 15 -7.06 -9.98 15.77
N GLY A 16 -7.17 -10.00 14.44
CA GLY A 16 -8.26 -10.65 13.71
C GLY A 16 -9.52 -9.80 13.53
N LYS A 17 -9.53 -8.56 14.07
CA LYS A 17 -10.64 -7.60 13.96
C LYS A 17 -10.48 -6.73 12.73
N VAL A 18 -10.40 -7.37 11.56
CA VAL A 18 -10.08 -6.68 10.29
C VAL A 18 -11.16 -5.66 9.92
N ASP A 19 -12.44 -5.97 10.14
CA ASP A 19 -13.52 -5.04 9.77
C ASP A 19 -13.51 -3.76 10.62
N GLU A 20 -13.31 -3.87 11.94
CA GLU A 20 -13.14 -2.71 12.84
C GLU A 20 -11.93 -1.84 12.41
N ALA A 21 -10.83 -2.48 12.00
CA ALA A 21 -9.66 -1.78 11.48
C ALA A 21 -9.97 -1.02 10.19
N LEU A 22 -10.70 -1.64 9.26
CA LEU A 22 -11.08 -1.03 7.98
C LEU A 22 -11.99 0.18 8.18
N ASP A 23 -12.95 0.10 9.09
CA ASP A 23 -13.84 1.21 9.42
C ASP A 23 -13.07 2.43 9.97
N ALA A 24 -12.16 2.19 10.92
CA ALA A 24 -11.30 3.24 11.48
C ALA A 24 -10.41 3.89 10.40
N LEU A 25 -9.83 3.09 9.52
CA LEU A 25 -8.98 3.57 8.42
C LEU A 25 -9.80 4.34 7.38
N ALA A 26 -11.04 3.93 7.09
CA ALA A 26 -11.92 4.61 6.15
C ALA A 26 -12.34 5.98 6.68
N ALA A 27 -12.68 6.08 7.97
CA ALA A 27 -12.96 7.34 8.62
C ALA A 27 -11.76 8.30 8.54
N LEU A 28 -10.55 7.82 8.80
CA LEU A 28 -9.34 8.63 8.72
C LEU A 28 -8.97 9.03 7.28
N ALA A 29 -9.13 8.12 6.32
CA ALA A 29 -8.85 8.38 4.91
C ALA A 29 -9.74 9.50 4.32
N ASN A 30 -11.00 9.55 4.75
CA ASN A 30 -11.99 10.52 4.26
C ASN A 30 -12.05 11.81 5.09
N GLY A 31 -11.88 11.71 6.42
CA GLY A 31 -12.07 12.84 7.34
C GLY A 31 -10.79 13.42 7.94
N GLY A 32 -9.64 12.76 7.81
CA GLY A 32 -8.39 13.17 8.46
C GLY A 32 -7.91 14.56 8.04
N ARG A 33 -7.34 15.33 8.98
CA ARG A 33 -6.66 16.59 8.67
C ARG A 33 -5.25 16.30 8.11
N GLY A 34 -5.04 16.59 6.82
CA GLY A 34 -3.74 16.52 6.16
C GLY A 34 -3.55 15.32 5.21
N GLY A 35 -2.91 15.58 4.07
CA GLY A 35 -2.73 14.59 3.00
C GLY A 35 -1.93 13.34 3.41
N ARG A 36 -0.92 13.50 4.28
CA ARG A 36 -0.08 12.40 4.76
C ARG A 36 -0.85 11.38 5.59
N ALA A 37 -1.70 11.85 6.51
CA ALA A 37 -2.53 10.96 7.33
C ALA A 37 -3.52 10.18 6.46
N ARG A 38 -4.16 10.85 5.49
CA ARG A 38 -5.07 10.21 4.53
C ARG A 38 -4.36 9.17 3.66
N PHE A 39 -3.17 9.50 3.16
CA PHE A 39 -2.34 8.57 2.38
C PHE A 39 -1.99 7.33 3.20
N ARG A 40 -1.50 7.53 4.43
CA ARG A 40 -1.13 6.42 5.32
C ARG A 40 -2.32 5.56 5.72
N ALA A 41 -3.49 6.15 5.97
CA ALA A 41 -4.71 5.40 6.23
C ALA A 41 -5.08 4.47 5.05
N LYS A 42 -5.06 5.00 3.82
CA LYS A 42 -5.31 4.22 2.60
C LYS A 42 -4.28 3.11 2.38
N LEU A 43 -2.99 3.39 2.63
CA LEU A 43 -1.94 2.39 2.49
C LEU A 43 -2.14 1.21 3.46
N VAL A 44 -2.43 1.50 4.73
CA VAL A 44 -2.67 0.45 5.72
C VAL A 44 -3.97 -0.31 5.42
N MET A 45 -5.00 0.38 4.92
CA MET A 45 -6.24 -0.24 4.48
C MET A 45 -6.00 -1.22 3.33
N ALA A 46 -5.23 -0.83 2.32
CA ALA A 46 -4.87 -1.71 1.21
C ALA A 46 -4.07 -2.94 1.66
N GLN A 47 -3.12 -2.76 2.59
CA GLN A 47 -2.37 -3.87 3.19
C GLN A 47 -3.28 -4.85 3.94
N ALA A 48 -4.26 -4.35 4.71
CA ALA A 48 -5.23 -5.19 5.42
C ALA A 48 -6.18 -5.93 4.46
N LEU A 49 -6.57 -5.29 3.35
CA LEU A 49 -7.42 -5.89 2.33
C LEU A 49 -6.69 -6.92 1.47
N ALA A 50 -5.37 -6.82 1.29
CA ALA A 50 -4.62 -7.72 0.40
C ALA A 50 -4.80 -9.21 0.71
N SER A 51 -5.05 -9.57 1.97
CA SER A 51 -5.35 -10.94 2.39
C SER A 51 -6.83 -11.34 2.28
N LYS A 52 -7.76 -10.38 2.22
CA LYS A 52 -9.22 -10.61 2.21
C LYS A 52 -9.83 -10.45 0.81
N SER A 53 -9.45 -9.39 0.09
CA SER A 53 -9.89 -9.07 -1.27
C SER A 53 -8.73 -8.36 -1.98
N PRO A 54 -7.86 -9.12 -2.67
CA PRO A 54 -6.69 -8.55 -3.33
C PRO A 54 -7.06 -7.61 -4.48
N GLU A 55 -8.22 -7.79 -5.14
CA GLU A 55 -8.74 -6.88 -6.16
C GLU A 55 -9.08 -5.50 -5.58
N ALA A 56 -9.72 -5.47 -4.40
CA ALA A 56 -10.03 -4.22 -3.72
C ALA A 56 -8.76 -3.50 -3.24
N ALA A 57 -7.80 -4.27 -2.72
CA ALA A 57 -6.50 -3.74 -2.32
C ALA A 57 -5.73 -3.14 -3.51
N ASP A 58 -5.71 -3.85 -4.65
CA ASP A 58 -5.06 -3.42 -5.89
C ASP A 58 -5.59 -2.07 -6.39
N GLY A 59 -6.91 -1.87 -6.39
CA GLY A 59 -7.50 -0.58 -6.77
C GLY A 59 -7.06 0.58 -5.85
N ILE A 60 -6.91 0.34 -4.54
CA ILE A 60 -6.41 1.36 -3.61
C ILE A 60 -4.91 1.62 -3.85
N PHE A 61 -4.10 0.57 -4.06
CA PHE A 61 -2.69 0.73 -4.36
C PHE A 61 -2.45 1.50 -5.66
N GLU A 62 -3.26 1.26 -6.70
CA GLU A 62 -3.18 2.02 -7.95
C GLU A 62 -3.43 3.51 -7.73
N ALA A 63 -4.46 3.85 -6.96
CA ALA A 63 -4.74 5.24 -6.62
C ALA A 63 -3.61 5.90 -5.81
N LEU A 64 -2.98 5.16 -4.90
CA LEU A 64 -1.81 5.62 -4.14
C LEU A 64 -0.58 5.81 -5.03
N ALA A 65 -0.32 4.89 -5.95
CA ALA A 65 0.79 5.00 -6.90
C ALA A 65 0.64 6.26 -7.78
N GLN A 66 -0.56 6.51 -8.32
CA GLN A 66 -0.84 7.74 -9.06
C GLN A 66 -0.68 9.01 -8.20
N GLN A 67 -0.95 8.93 -6.89
CA GLN A 67 -0.75 10.05 -5.98
C GLN A 67 0.74 10.29 -5.72
N LEU A 68 1.54 9.24 -5.54
CA LEU A 68 3.00 9.32 -5.38
C LEU A 68 3.64 10.00 -6.60
N GLU A 69 3.29 9.55 -7.80
CA GLU A 69 3.79 10.11 -9.06
C GLU A 69 3.41 11.60 -9.21
N ARG A 70 2.16 11.97 -8.91
CA ARG A 70 1.69 13.37 -9.03
C ARG A 70 2.31 14.34 -8.03
N SER A 71 2.66 13.85 -6.84
CA SER A 71 3.16 14.70 -5.75
C SER A 71 4.68 14.75 -5.68
N GLY A 72 5.40 13.98 -6.51
CA GLY A 72 6.85 13.85 -6.40
C GLY A 72 7.28 13.23 -5.07
N LEU A 73 6.38 12.51 -4.38
CA LEU A 73 6.68 11.98 -3.04
C LEU A 73 7.79 10.93 -3.08
N GLU A 74 8.02 10.30 -4.23
CA GLU A 74 9.12 9.36 -4.42
C GLU A 74 10.50 10.03 -4.20
N GLU A 75 10.61 11.33 -4.46
CA GLU A 75 11.83 12.12 -4.24
C GLU A 75 11.88 12.70 -2.81
N TRP A 76 10.72 13.02 -2.23
CA TRP A 76 10.62 13.72 -0.95
C TRP A 76 10.47 12.81 0.28
N ASP A 77 9.79 11.67 0.16
CA ASP A 77 9.59 10.66 1.21
C ASP A 77 9.72 9.24 0.60
N PRO A 78 10.95 8.82 0.23
CA PRO A 78 11.21 7.56 -0.46
C PRO A 78 10.82 6.33 0.39
N ASP A 79 10.79 6.45 1.72
CA ASP A 79 10.37 5.37 2.61
C ASP A 79 8.89 5.02 2.42
N VAL A 80 8.03 6.03 2.28
CA VAL A 80 6.59 5.84 2.01
C VAL A 80 6.37 5.24 0.62
N ALA A 81 7.09 5.74 -0.38
CA ALA A 81 6.99 5.23 -1.74
C ALA A 81 7.45 3.76 -1.84
N ARG A 82 8.59 3.42 -1.20
CA ARG A 82 9.08 2.05 -1.08
C ARG A 82 8.03 1.13 -0.48
N GLU A 83 7.46 1.51 0.67
CA GLU A 83 6.46 0.68 1.36
C GLU A 83 5.22 0.45 0.51
N CYS A 84 4.73 1.49 -0.18
CA CYS A 84 3.58 1.39 -1.07
C CYS A 84 3.85 0.42 -2.24
N HIS A 85 4.96 0.63 -2.96
CA HIS A 85 5.30 -0.20 -4.13
C HIS A 85 5.61 -1.65 -3.74
N ALA A 86 6.28 -1.88 -2.61
CA ALA A 86 6.57 -3.22 -2.12
C ALA A 86 5.28 -3.98 -1.75
N ALA A 87 4.35 -3.33 -1.05
CA ALA A 87 3.07 -3.93 -0.69
C ALA A 87 2.19 -4.18 -1.92
N HIS A 88 2.15 -3.25 -2.87
CA HIS A 88 1.41 -3.43 -4.13
C HIS A 88 1.98 -4.59 -4.95
N LEU A 89 3.30 -4.68 -5.07
CA LEU A 89 3.96 -5.79 -5.76
C LEU A 89 3.60 -7.15 -5.14
N ALA A 90 3.59 -7.24 -3.81
CA ALA A 90 3.20 -8.45 -3.11
C ALA A 90 1.73 -8.81 -3.37
N CYS A 91 0.83 -7.83 -3.36
CA CYS A 91 -0.59 -8.01 -3.68
C CYS A 91 -0.78 -8.55 -5.10
N LEU A 92 -0.13 -7.94 -6.10
CA LEU A 92 -0.22 -8.38 -7.50
C LEU A 92 0.32 -9.80 -7.70
N LYS A 93 1.42 -10.15 -7.02
CA LYS A 93 1.97 -11.52 -7.05
C LYS A 93 0.99 -12.55 -6.48
N ALA A 94 0.18 -12.17 -5.50
CA ALA A 94 -0.81 -13.07 -4.89
C ALA A 94 -2.02 -13.36 -5.79
N MET A 95 -2.38 -12.44 -6.69
CA MET A 95 -3.57 -12.56 -7.57
C MET A 95 -3.44 -13.61 -8.69
N LYS A 96 -2.21 -14.06 -9.02
CA LYS A 96 -1.90 -15.13 -9.98
C LYS A 96 -2.53 -15.02 -11.40
N SER A 97 -3.03 -13.84 -11.81
CA SER A 97 -3.51 -13.60 -13.18
C SER A 97 -2.39 -13.05 -14.08
N ASP A 98 -2.49 -13.25 -15.40
CA ASP A 98 -1.48 -12.74 -16.34
C ASP A 98 -1.48 -11.20 -16.41
N GLU A 99 -2.65 -10.58 -16.27
CA GLU A 99 -2.77 -9.14 -16.11
C GLU A 99 -2.05 -8.65 -14.85
N ALA A 100 -2.21 -9.34 -13.72
CA ALA A 100 -1.53 -9.00 -12.48
C ALA A 100 0.00 -9.17 -12.60
N LYS A 101 0.48 -10.18 -13.33
CA LYS A 101 1.93 -10.35 -13.63
C LYS A 101 2.48 -9.19 -14.46
N ALA A 102 1.76 -8.77 -15.51
CA ALA A 102 2.18 -7.65 -16.35
C ALA A 102 2.24 -6.33 -15.54
N ARG A 103 1.25 -6.09 -14.67
CA ARG A 103 1.24 -4.94 -13.76
C ARG A 103 2.33 -5.05 -12.68
N ALA A 104 2.59 -6.25 -12.15
CA ALA A 104 3.66 -6.49 -11.18
C ALA A 104 5.03 -6.10 -11.74
N ALA A 105 5.31 -6.38 -13.02
CA ALA A 105 6.54 -5.97 -13.68
C ALA A 105 6.69 -4.43 -13.73
N GLN A 106 5.59 -3.68 -13.88
CA GLN A 106 5.62 -2.22 -13.86
C GLN A 106 5.88 -1.68 -12.45
N VAL A 107 5.18 -2.20 -11.43
CA VAL A 107 5.39 -1.83 -10.03
C VAL A 107 6.81 -2.17 -9.57
N PHE A 108 7.34 -3.32 -9.98
CA PHE A 108 8.73 -3.70 -9.72
C PHE A 108 9.73 -2.67 -10.26
N ARG A 109 9.53 -2.19 -11.50
CA ARG A 109 10.39 -1.13 -12.07
C ARG A 109 10.33 0.17 -11.28
N ARG A 110 9.15 0.56 -10.76
CA ARG A 110 9.00 1.71 -9.86
C ARG A 110 9.76 1.49 -8.55
N LEU A 111 9.58 0.32 -7.93
CA LEU A 111 10.30 -0.06 -6.72
C LEU A 111 11.82 -0.02 -6.91
N CYS A 112 12.35 -0.48 -8.05
CA CYS A 112 13.80 -0.39 -8.34
C CYS A 112 14.35 1.04 -8.36
N ARG A 113 13.53 2.04 -8.70
CA ARG A 113 13.96 3.45 -8.70
C ARG A 113 14.06 4.03 -7.30
N VAL A 114 13.20 3.57 -6.39
CA VAL A 114 13.10 4.07 -5.02
C VAL A 114 13.95 3.26 -4.03
N ASP A 115 13.98 1.94 -4.19
CA ASP A 115 14.71 0.99 -3.34
C ASP A 115 15.24 -0.20 -4.18
N PRO A 116 16.39 -0.04 -4.85
CA PRO A 116 16.98 -1.11 -5.67
C PRO A 116 17.39 -2.33 -4.83
N VAL A 117 17.75 -2.15 -3.56
CA VAL A 117 18.18 -3.24 -2.68
C VAL A 117 16.99 -4.10 -2.24
N GLY A 118 15.89 -3.45 -1.82
CA GLY A 118 14.64 -4.15 -1.51
C GLY A 118 14.03 -4.79 -2.74
N ALA A 119 14.08 -4.12 -3.89
CA ALA A 119 13.62 -4.68 -5.16
C ALA A 119 14.39 -5.97 -5.51
N ALA A 120 15.72 -5.98 -5.40
CA ALA A 120 16.52 -7.18 -5.67
C ALA A 120 16.07 -8.39 -4.83
N LYS A 121 15.73 -8.17 -3.55
CA LYS A 121 15.20 -9.21 -2.66
C LYS A 121 13.79 -9.66 -3.05
N ALA A 122 12.94 -8.75 -3.51
CA ALA A 122 11.58 -9.06 -3.94
C ALA A 122 11.52 -9.71 -5.34
N GLY A 123 12.51 -9.44 -6.20
CA GLY A 123 12.63 -9.94 -7.57
C GLY A 123 13.24 -11.34 -7.69
N GLY A 124 13.96 -11.81 -6.66
CA GLY A 124 14.61 -13.13 -6.63
C GLY A 124 13.67 -14.33 -6.48
N ALA A 125 12.36 -14.12 -6.39
CA ALA A 125 11.35 -15.16 -6.43
C ALA A 125 10.54 -15.02 -7.72
N ALA A 126 11.04 -15.66 -8.78
CA ALA A 126 10.32 -15.98 -10.01
C ALA A 126 10.46 -17.48 -10.25
#